data_AF-A0A521F0Y8-F1
#
_entry.id   AF-A0A521F0Y8-F1
#
_cell.length_a   1.000
_cell.length_b   1.000
_cell.length_c   1.000
_cell.angle_alpha   90.00
_cell.angle_beta   90.00
_cell.angle_gamma   90.00
#
_symmetry.space_group_name_H-M   'P 1'
#
loop_
_entity.id
_entity.type
_entity.pdbx_description
1 polymer ?
#
loop_
_entity_poly.entity_id
_entity_poly.type
_entity_poly.pdbx_seq_one_letter_code
_entity_poly.pdbx_strand_id
1 'polypeptide(L)'
;MRISITFRGDSDLNPAIRRGIETAILTPAEAETCVWIGNRLTYRTRRPPEEVMSDWEIHGFGTNDFASVHIAPWVERRSSEPWPFRERRIHR
;
A
#
# COMPACT_ATOMS: atom_id res chain seq x y z
N MET A 1 -5.78 5.51 6.93
CA MET A 1 -4.31 5.35 7.01
C MET A 1 -3.80 4.66 5.76
N ARG A 2 -2.54 4.90 5.37
CA ARG A 2 -1.87 4.20 4.27
C ARG A 2 -0.81 3.26 4.84
N ILE A 3 -0.81 2.02 4.36
CA ILE A 3 0.23 1.04 4.68
C ILE A 3 0.87 0.61 3.36
N SER A 4 2.20 0.63 3.33
CA SER A 4 3.00 0.18 2.21
C SER A 4 3.98 -0.89 2.70
N ILE A 5 3.83 -2.11 2.19
CA ILE A 5 4.65 -3.27 2.52
C ILE A 5 5.44 -3.64 1.28
N THR A 6 6.76 -3.65 1.40
CA THR A 6 7.67 -4.12 0.36
C THR A 6 8.15 -5.50 0.75
N PHE A 7 7.77 -6.51 -0.04
CA PHE A 7 8.25 -7.87 0.15
C PHE A 7 9.69 -8.01 -0.32
N ARG A 8 10.43 -8.98 0.20
CA ARG A 8 11.79 -9.24 -0.27
C ARG A 8 11.80 -9.68 -1.74
N GLY A 9 12.92 -9.45 -2.42
CA GLY A 9 13.06 -9.73 -3.85
C GLY A 9 13.07 -11.23 -4.19
N ASP A 10 13.30 -12.08 -3.20
CA ASP A 10 13.24 -13.54 -3.26
C ASP A 10 11.84 -14.11 -2.95
N SER A 11 10.87 -13.25 -2.57
CA SER A 11 9.49 -13.68 -2.34
C SER A 11 8.79 -14.04 -3.66
N ASP A 12 8.27 -15.27 -3.77
CA ASP A 12 7.46 -15.70 -4.92
C ASP A 12 6.07 -15.05 -4.89
N LEU A 13 6.00 -13.81 -5.38
CA LEU A 13 4.76 -13.04 -5.51
C LEU A 13 4.15 -13.21 -6.91
N ASN A 14 3.91 -14.46 -7.31
CA ASN A 14 3.15 -14.74 -8.52
C ASN A 14 1.68 -14.25 -8.38
N PRO A 15 0.93 -14.12 -9.49
CA PRO A 15 -0.43 -13.59 -9.46
C PRO A 15 -1.40 -14.36 -8.55
N ALA A 16 -1.22 -15.67 -8.37
CA ALA A 16 -2.08 -16.48 -7.51
C ALA A 16 -1.86 -16.15 -6.03
N ILE A 17 -0.61 -15.97 -5.60
CA ILE A 17 -0.28 -15.55 -4.23
C ILE A 17 -0.81 -14.15 -3.95
N ARG A 18 -0.62 -13.20 -4.88
CA ARG A 18 -1.15 -11.83 -4.74
C ARG A 18 -2.67 -11.82 -4.57
N ARG A 19 -3.37 -12.63 -5.38
CA ARG A 19 -4.83 -12.81 -5.28
C ARG A 19 -5.21 -13.44 -3.94
N GLY A 20 -4.46 -14.45 -3.49
CA GLY A 20 -4.64 -15.05 -2.17
C GLY A 20 -4.58 -14.01 -1.05
N ILE A 21 -3.54 -13.15 -1.05
CA ILE A 21 -3.38 -12.03 -0.10
C ILE A 21 -4.59 -11.07 -0.18
N GLU A 22 -5.00 -10.68 -1.39
CA GLU A 22 -6.14 -9.79 -1.57
C GLU A 22 -7.46 -10.38 -1.05
N THR A 23 -7.63 -11.70 -1.10
CA THR A 23 -8.85 -12.37 -0.64
C THR A 23 -8.84 -12.77 0.83
N ALA A 24 -7.68 -13.14 1.37
CA ALA A 24 -7.56 -13.71 2.70
C ALA A 24 -7.17 -12.69 3.76
N ILE A 25 -6.39 -11.67 3.37
CA ILE A 25 -5.86 -10.63 4.27
C ILE A 25 -6.53 -9.29 3.93
N LEU A 26 -6.56 -8.87 2.67
CA LEU A 26 -7.12 -7.54 2.33
C LEU A 26 -8.62 -7.59 2.07
N THR A 27 -9.37 -8.20 2.99
CA THR A 27 -10.83 -8.27 2.91
C THR A 27 -11.44 -6.86 2.94
N PRO A 28 -12.70 -6.67 2.48
CA PRO A 28 -13.37 -5.36 2.55
C PRO A 28 -13.50 -4.79 3.97
N ALA A 29 -13.40 -5.63 5.01
CA ALA A 29 -13.36 -5.20 6.40
C ALA A 29 -11.99 -4.63 6.80
N GLU A 30 -10.93 -5.03 6.11
CA GLU A 30 -9.55 -4.76 6.47
C GLU A 30 -8.89 -3.69 5.61
N ALA A 31 -9.23 -3.66 4.32
CA ALA A 31 -8.71 -2.70 3.37
C ALA A 31 -9.84 -2.08 2.52
N GLU A 32 -9.84 -0.76 2.43
CA GLU A 32 -10.75 -0.03 1.54
C GLU A 32 -10.28 -0.10 0.08
N THR A 33 -8.97 -0.05 -0.14
CA THR A 33 -8.33 -0.14 -1.45
C THR A 33 -6.96 -0.81 -1.32
N CYS A 34 -6.51 -1.49 -2.37
CA CYS A 34 -5.17 -2.06 -2.46
C CYS A 34 -4.59 -1.86 -3.86
N VAL A 35 -3.26 -1.75 -3.95
CA VAL A 35 -2.53 -1.66 -5.21
C VAL A 35 -1.17 -2.34 -5.07
N TRP A 36 -0.77 -3.05 -6.12
CA TRP A 36 0.57 -3.62 -6.24
C TRP A 36 1.41 -2.80 -7.22
N ILE A 37 2.65 -2.50 -6.84
CA ILE A 37 3.66 -1.88 -7.71
C ILE A 37 4.94 -2.70 -7.53
N GLY A 38 5.24 -3.59 -8.49
CA GLY A 38 6.35 -4.55 -8.36
C GLY A 38 6.10 -5.53 -7.20
N ASN A 39 7.04 -5.58 -6.26
CA ASN A 39 6.98 -6.33 -4.99
C ASN A 39 6.44 -5.50 -3.83
N ARG A 40 5.89 -4.30 -4.08
CA ARG A 40 5.30 -3.45 -3.06
C ARG A 40 3.79 -3.51 -3.12
N LEU A 41 3.17 -3.90 -2.02
CA LEU A 41 1.76 -3.75 -1.76
C LEU A 41 1.52 -2.40 -1.05
N THR A 42 0.51 -1.66 -1.47
CA THR A 42 0.05 -0.47 -0.75
C THR A 42 -1.46 -0.50 -0.64
N TYR A 43 -1.98 -0.34 0.57
CA TYR A 43 -3.41 -0.38 0.82
C TYR A 43 -3.84 0.65 1.86
N ARG A 44 -5.14 0.94 1.85
CA ARG A 44 -5.77 1.90 2.74
C ARG A 44 -6.62 1.15 3.76
N THR A 45 -6.45 1.49 5.02
CA THR A 45 -7.23 0.91 6.12
C THR A 45 -7.60 1.96 7.16
N ARG A 46 -8.66 1.70 7.92
CA ARG A 46 -9.05 2.47 9.11
C ARG A 46 -8.53 1.84 10.41
N ARG A 47 -8.04 0.60 10.34
CA ARG A 47 -7.51 -0.13 11.50
C ARG A 47 -6.22 0.53 12.01
N PRO A 48 -5.95 0.44 13.32
CA PRO A 48 -4.72 0.95 13.88
C PRO A 48 -3.51 0.12 13.42
N PRO A 49 -2.29 0.70 13.39
CA PRO A 49 -1.08 0.03 12.90
C PRO A 49 -0.80 -1.32 13.56
N GLU A 50 -0.97 -1.40 14.88
CA GLU A 50 -0.70 -2.61 15.68
C GLU A 50 -1.58 -3.79 15.27
N GLU A 51 -2.87 -3.57 15.06
CA GLU A 51 -3.79 -4.61 14.61
C GLU A 51 -3.42 -5.12 13.22
N VAL A 52 -3.01 -4.22 12.34
CA VAL A 52 -2.67 -4.58 10.98
C VAL A 52 -1.42 -5.43 10.95
N MET A 53 -0.39 -5.06 11.71
CA MET A 53 0.84 -5.88 11.78
C MET A 53 0.55 -7.25 12.39
N SER A 54 -0.29 -7.32 13.42
CA SER A 54 -0.71 -8.60 14.02
C SER A 54 -1.46 -9.48 13.02
N ASP A 55 -2.26 -8.89 12.14
CA ASP A 55 -3.02 -9.61 11.12
C ASP A 55 -2.10 -10.30 10.10
N TRP A 56 -1.11 -9.57 9.59
CA TRP A 56 -0.08 -10.14 8.70
C TRP A 56 0.67 -11.31 9.34
N GLU A 57 1.01 -11.20 10.63
CA GLU A 57 1.67 -12.28 11.37
C GLU A 57 0.78 -13.52 11.50
N ILE A 58 -0.53 -13.36 11.75
CA ILE A 58 -1.50 -14.47 11.81
C ILE A 58 -1.58 -15.20 10.47
N HIS A 59 -1.47 -14.46 9.37
CA HIS A 59 -1.46 -15.02 8.01
C HIS A 59 -0.10 -15.57 7.57
N GLY A 60 0.88 -15.63 8.47
CA GLY A 60 2.18 -16.27 8.24
C GLY A 60 3.21 -15.37 7.58
N PHE A 61 2.98 -14.05 7.53
CA PHE A 61 3.94 -13.07 7.03
C PHE A 61 4.50 -12.26 8.21
N GLY A 62 5.65 -12.68 8.70
CA GLY A 62 6.36 -11.99 9.77
C GLY A 62 7.11 -10.76 9.27
N THR A 63 7.56 -9.92 10.20
CA THR A 63 8.38 -8.74 9.88
C THR A 63 9.65 -9.07 9.08
N ASN A 64 10.17 -10.28 9.22
CA ASN A 64 11.33 -10.76 8.46
C ASN A 64 11.04 -11.01 6.97
N ASP A 65 9.79 -11.24 6.58
CA ASP A 65 9.40 -11.47 5.18
C ASP A 65 9.34 -10.17 4.37
N PHE A 66 9.39 -9.04 5.07
CA PHE A 66 9.34 -7.71 4.46
C PHE A 66 10.74 -7.11 4.35
N ALA A 67 11.02 -6.51 3.20
CA ALA A 67 12.17 -5.63 3.02
C ALA A 67 11.94 -4.28 3.69
N SER A 68 10.70 -3.76 3.68
CA SER A 68 10.32 -2.57 4.42
C SER A 68 8.82 -2.49 4.66
N VAL A 69 8.42 -1.83 5.75
CA VAL A 69 7.03 -1.48 6.05
C VAL A 69 6.96 0.01 6.36
N HIS A 70 6.07 0.72 5.67
CA HIS A 70 5.83 2.14 5.87
C HIS A 70 4.37 2.39 6.21
N ILE A 71 4.14 2.98 7.37
CA ILE A 71 2.81 3.35 7.86
C ILE A 71 2.75 4.87 7.93
N ALA A 72 1.76 5.46 7.28
CA ALA A 72 1.60 6.90 7.23
C ALA A 72 0.13 7.31 7.27
N PRO A 73 -0.18 8.51 7.78
CA PRO A 73 -1.49 9.12 7.56
C PRO A 73 -1.79 9.15 6.05
N TRP A 74 -3.03 8.85 5.69
CA TRP A 74 -3.44 9.03 4.30
C TRP A 74 -3.59 10.52 4.06
N VAL A 75 -2.64 11.12 3.35
CA VAL A 75 -2.78 12.49 2.86
C VAL A 75 -3.52 12.38 1.53
N GLU A 76 -4.77 12.84 1.51
CA GLU A 76 -5.46 13.09 0.26
C GLU A 76 -4.62 14.10 -0.51
N ARG A 77 -4.10 13.72 -1.68
CA ARG A 77 -3.53 14.72 -2.59
C ARG A 77 -4.69 15.66 -2.89
N ARG A 78 -4.70 16.84 -2.27
CA ARG A 78 -5.48 17.96 -2.82
C ARG A 78 -5.07 18.03 -4.28
N SER A 79 -6.04 17.86 -5.17
CA SER A 79 -5.93 18.43 -6.50
C SER A 79 -5.41 19.84 -6.29
N SER A 80 -4.18 20.10 -6.72
CA SER A 80 -3.65 21.46 -6.72
C SER A 80 -4.73 22.31 -7.38
N GLU A 81 -5.23 23.33 -6.69
CA GLU A 81 -6.09 24.31 -7.33
C GLU A 81 -5.41 24.73 -8.63
N PRO A 82 -6.14 24.84 -9.76
CA PRO A 82 -5.55 25.26 -11.01
C PRO A 82 -4.79 26.57 -10.75
N TRP A 83 -3.49 26.52 -10.99
CA TRP A 83 -2.59 27.63 -10.73
C TRP A 83 -3.15 28.87 -11.45
N PRO A 84 -3.49 29.97 -10.76
CA PRO A 84 -4.16 31.11 -11.40
C PRO A 84 -3.25 31.87 -12.35
N PHE A 85 -1.95 31.56 -12.33
CA PHE A 85 -0.97 32.18 -13.21
C PHE A 85 -0.77 31.34 -14.46
N ARG A 86 -0.90 31.99 -15.63
CA ARG A 86 -0.57 31.41 -16.93
C ARG A 86 0.86 30.87 -16.89
N GLU A 87 1.02 29.56 -17.04
CA GLU A 87 2.30 28.95 -17.36
C GLU A 87 2.84 29.59 -18.63
N ARG A 88 3.90 30.38 -18.48
CA ARG A 88 4.61 30.95 -19.62
C ARG A 88 5.53 29.85 -20.15
N ARG A 89 5.12 29.19 -21.24
CA ARG A 89 5.96 28.19 -21.93
C ARG A 89 7.30 28.81 -22.28
N ILE A 90 8.36 28.26 -21.68
CA ILE A 90 9.74 28.51 -22.09
C ILE A 90 10.01 27.51 -23.22
N HIS A 91 9.86 27.99 -24.45
CA HIS A 91 10.12 27.33 -25.74
C HIS A 91 8.92 26.81 -26.55
N ARG A 92 9.15 26.90 -27.86
CA ARG A 92 8.20 27.05 -28.97
C ARG A 92 8.01 25.73 -29.69
#